data_AF-A0A0F9BDN8-F1
#
_entry.id   AF-A0A0F9BDN8-F1
#
_cell.length_a   1.000
_cell.length_b   1.000
_cell.length_c   1.000
_cell.angle_alpha   90.00
_cell.angle_beta   90.00
_cell.angle_gamma   90.00
#
_symmetry.space_group_name_H-M   'P 1'
#
loop_
_entity.id
_entity.type
_entity.pdbx_description
1 polymer ?
#
loop_
_entity_poly.entity_id
_entity_poly.type
_entity_poly.pdbx_seq_one_letter_code
_entity_poly.pdbx_strand_id
1 'polypeptide(L)'
;MRHSGRPTMARTPAGLCQCGCGQRTAIPTKSNPSNGRVRGRPMRFVRGHHLRCGQRHPRWNGGRQHHNGYVLVLAPDHPHANHKGYVREHILLAVQALGRPLPPRAVVHHVDGNSFRNTNDNLVLCENQAYHMLLEYRTKAYCACGNAKAMKCTFCKKWDRPEKMYVSPTGRRSGVKAYHRACCRKQYRASKRNG
;
A
#
# COMPACT_ATOMS: atom_id res chain seq x y z
N MET A 1 3.25 29.51 25.26
CA MET A 1 2.33 30.28 24.40
C MET A 1 2.37 29.66 23.00
N ARG A 2 1.37 28.87 22.59
CA ARG A 2 1.34 28.27 21.24
C ARG A 2 0.41 29.10 20.37
N HIS A 3 0.99 29.94 19.52
CA HIS A 3 0.24 30.60 18.46
C HIS A 3 -0.15 29.55 17.41
N SER A 4 -1.40 29.09 17.49
CA SER A 4 -2.09 28.39 16.40
C SER A 4 -2.43 29.40 15.31
N GLY A 5 -1.41 29.77 14.52
CA GLY A 5 -1.61 30.53 13.29
C GLY A 5 -2.55 29.75 12.38
N ARG A 6 -3.81 30.19 12.25
CA ARG A 6 -4.72 29.72 11.20
C ARG A 6 -4.04 30.03 9.85
N PRO A 7 -3.85 29.05 8.96
CA PRO A 7 -3.29 29.34 7.65
C PRO A 7 -4.19 30.32 6.91
N THR A 8 -3.60 31.43 6.44
CA THR A 8 -4.25 32.45 5.61
C THR A 8 -4.86 31.78 4.38
N MET A 9 -6.18 31.85 4.25
CA MET A 9 -6.92 31.17 3.19
C MET A 9 -6.59 31.79 1.83
N ALA A 10 -5.98 31.01 0.94
CA ALA A 10 -6.05 31.29 -0.48
C ALA A 10 -7.54 31.32 -0.90
N ARG A 11 -7.98 32.39 -1.60
CA ARG A 11 -9.34 32.45 -2.18
C ARG A 11 -9.51 31.24 -3.11
N THR A 12 -10.41 30.32 -2.78
CA THR A 12 -10.71 29.16 -3.64
C THR A 12 -11.23 29.67 -5.01
N PRO A 13 -10.64 29.25 -6.13
CA PRO A 13 -11.12 29.61 -7.47
C PRO A 13 -12.60 29.29 -7.69
N ALA A 14 -13.29 30.10 -8.50
CA ALA A 14 -14.69 29.88 -8.82
C ALA A 14 -14.89 28.50 -9.47
N GLY A 15 -15.95 27.78 -9.06
CA GLY A 15 -16.24 26.44 -9.55
C GLY A 15 -15.49 25.29 -8.86
N LEU A 16 -14.60 25.59 -7.90
CA LEU A 16 -13.99 24.59 -7.03
C LEU A 16 -14.68 24.55 -5.66
N CYS A 17 -14.68 23.36 -5.07
CA CYS A 17 -15.31 23.11 -3.78
C CYS A 17 -14.61 23.89 -2.68
N GLN A 18 -15.36 24.76 -2.00
CA GLN A 18 -14.81 25.58 -0.93
C GLN A 18 -14.42 24.78 0.32
N CYS A 19 -14.61 23.46 0.39
CA CYS A 19 -14.04 22.68 1.51
C CYS A 19 -12.53 22.47 1.40
N GLY A 20 -11.91 22.88 0.29
CA GLY A 20 -10.47 22.75 0.07
C GLY A 20 -10.06 21.37 -0.45
N CYS A 21 -11.00 20.56 -0.93
CA CYS A 21 -10.70 19.26 -1.55
C CYS A 21 -10.21 19.35 -3.01
N GLY A 22 -10.27 20.53 -3.64
CA GLY A 22 -9.87 20.73 -5.04
C GLY A 22 -10.85 20.21 -6.09
N GLN A 23 -11.96 19.55 -5.71
CA GLN A 23 -12.94 19.04 -6.67
C GLN A 23 -13.82 20.14 -7.28
N ARG A 24 -14.23 19.95 -8.55
CA ARG A 24 -15.19 20.83 -9.23
C ARG A 24 -16.60 20.65 -8.68
N THR A 25 -17.31 21.76 -8.49
CA THR A 25 -18.70 21.75 -8.02
C THR A 25 -19.65 21.69 -9.20
N ALA A 26 -20.73 20.91 -9.10
CA ALA A 26 -21.72 20.85 -10.17
C ALA A 26 -22.44 22.21 -10.34
N ILE A 27 -22.86 22.46 -11.58
CA ILE A 27 -23.64 23.63 -11.96
C ILE A 27 -25.12 23.21 -12.02
N PRO A 28 -26.01 23.78 -11.18
CA PRO A 28 -27.42 23.43 -11.18
C PRO A 28 -28.10 23.81 -12.50
N THR A 29 -28.96 22.93 -12.99
CA THR A 29 -29.83 23.20 -14.16
C THR A 29 -31.09 23.99 -13.78
N LYS A 30 -31.45 24.03 -12.50
CA LYS A 30 -32.58 24.77 -11.94
C LYS A 30 -32.15 25.56 -10.69
N SER A 31 -32.75 26.73 -10.49
CA SER A 31 -32.58 27.51 -9.27
C SER A 31 -33.47 26.94 -8.15
N ASN A 32 -32.99 26.97 -6.91
CA ASN A 32 -33.76 26.61 -5.72
C ASN A 32 -33.40 27.57 -4.56
N PRO A 33 -34.32 28.48 -4.18
CA PRO A 33 -34.06 29.46 -3.12
C PRO A 33 -33.82 28.84 -1.75
N SER A 34 -34.49 27.73 -1.41
CA SER A 34 -34.44 27.15 -0.05
C SER A 34 -33.06 26.62 0.35
N ASN A 35 -32.19 26.35 -0.63
CA ASN A 35 -30.80 25.96 -0.41
C ASN A 35 -29.79 26.86 -1.16
N GLY A 36 -30.24 28.03 -1.61
CA GLY A 36 -29.39 29.04 -2.27
C GLY A 36 -28.77 28.62 -3.59
N ARG A 37 -29.32 27.60 -4.28
CA ARG A 37 -28.81 27.16 -5.59
C ARG A 37 -29.32 28.08 -6.70
N VAL A 38 -28.42 28.52 -7.56
CA VAL A 38 -28.74 29.37 -8.70
C VAL A 38 -28.36 28.66 -9.99
N ARG A 39 -29.29 28.58 -10.95
CA ARG A 39 -29.04 28.00 -12.28
C ARG A 39 -27.81 28.64 -12.93
N GLY A 40 -26.94 27.83 -13.51
CA GLY A 40 -25.75 28.31 -14.22
C GLY A 40 -24.60 28.77 -13.32
N ARG A 41 -24.80 28.92 -12.01
CA ARG A 41 -23.71 29.22 -11.06
C ARG A 41 -23.19 27.95 -10.41
N PRO A 42 -21.87 27.74 -10.33
CA PRO A 42 -21.32 26.60 -9.61
C PRO A 42 -21.75 26.59 -8.14
N MET A 43 -22.09 25.41 -7.60
CA MET A 43 -22.40 25.30 -6.18
C MET A 43 -21.20 25.65 -5.30
N ARG A 44 -21.44 26.05 -4.04
CA ARG A 44 -20.36 26.38 -3.09
C ARG A 44 -19.53 25.16 -2.69
N PHE A 45 -20.19 24.00 -2.56
CA PHE A 45 -19.59 22.74 -2.17
C PHE A 45 -20.09 21.61 -3.08
N VAL A 46 -19.28 20.55 -3.23
CA VAL A 46 -19.76 19.27 -3.78
C VAL A 46 -20.85 18.72 -2.86
N ARG A 47 -21.76 17.90 -3.38
CA ARG A 47 -22.83 17.32 -2.56
C ARG A 47 -22.22 16.53 -1.39
N GLY A 48 -22.69 16.77 -0.17
CA GLY A 48 -22.15 16.16 1.06
C GLY A 48 -20.91 16.84 1.66
N HIS A 49 -20.30 17.81 0.96
CA HIS A 49 -19.07 18.47 1.40
C HIS A 49 -19.30 19.65 2.38
N HIS A 50 -20.54 19.91 2.80
CA HIS A 50 -20.89 21.01 3.71
C HIS A 50 -20.53 20.70 5.18
N LEU A 51 -20.35 19.43 5.55
CA LEU A 51 -20.09 18.96 6.93
C LEU A 51 -18.61 18.94 7.34
N ARG A 52 -17.77 19.82 6.76
CA ARG A 52 -16.30 19.84 6.92
C ARG A 52 -15.64 18.59 6.29
N CYS A 53 -15.31 18.67 5.00
CA CYS A 53 -14.45 17.69 4.32
C CYS A 53 -13.08 18.27 3.99
N GLY A 54 -12.16 17.40 3.57
CA GLY A 54 -10.85 17.81 3.06
C GLY A 54 -10.11 18.66 4.10
N GLN A 55 -9.46 19.72 3.64
CA GLN A 55 -8.64 20.61 4.47
C GLN A 55 -9.39 21.29 5.63
N ARG A 56 -10.72 21.37 5.57
CA ARG A 56 -11.55 21.98 6.63
C ARG A 56 -12.02 20.98 7.70
N HIS A 57 -11.76 19.68 7.52
CA HIS A 57 -12.10 18.68 8.53
C HIS A 57 -11.09 18.72 9.70
N PRO A 58 -11.53 18.71 10.98
CA PRO A 58 -10.60 18.81 12.12
C PRO A 58 -9.55 17.69 12.19
N ARG A 59 -9.87 16.50 11.65
CA ARG A 59 -8.93 15.36 11.55
C ARG A 59 -8.17 15.33 10.22
N TRP A 60 -8.21 16.39 9.42
CA TRP A 60 -7.46 16.46 8.17
C TRP A 60 -5.97 16.52 8.47
N ASN A 61 -5.23 15.51 7.99
CA ASN A 61 -3.78 15.44 8.12
C ASN A 61 -3.12 15.41 6.74
N GLY A 62 -3.35 16.47 5.95
CA GLY A 62 -2.79 16.58 4.60
C GLY A 62 -3.30 15.52 3.62
N GLY A 63 -4.44 14.88 3.89
CA GLY A 63 -4.95 13.78 3.08
C GLY A 63 -4.24 12.45 3.31
N ARG A 64 -3.52 12.30 4.43
CA ARG A 64 -2.95 11.03 4.87
C ARG A 64 -3.98 10.19 5.60
N GLN A 65 -4.07 8.90 5.27
CA GLN A 65 -4.98 7.95 5.92
C GLN A 65 -4.34 6.55 6.03
N HIS A 66 -4.76 5.76 7.01
CA HIS A 66 -4.34 4.37 7.15
C HIS A 66 -5.43 3.46 6.57
N HIS A 67 -5.07 2.54 5.69
CA HIS A 67 -6.02 1.62 5.08
C HIS A 67 -5.34 0.33 4.60
N ASN A 68 -5.92 -0.83 4.92
CA ASN A 68 -5.42 -2.16 4.54
C ASN A 68 -3.92 -2.36 4.81
N GLY A 69 -3.45 -1.89 5.97
CA GLY A 69 -2.04 -2.00 6.38
C GLY A 69 -1.09 -0.97 5.74
N TYR A 70 -1.58 0.00 4.95
CA TYR A 70 -0.72 1.00 4.32
C TYR A 70 -1.10 2.42 4.74
N VAL A 71 -0.11 3.32 4.68
CA VAL A 71 -0.35 4.76 4.63
C VAL A 71 -0.69 5.15 3.19
N LEU A 72 -1.82 5.82 3.02
CA LEU A 72 -2.26 6.40 1.75
C LEU A 72 -2.18 7.92 1.84
N VAL A 73 -1.83 8.57 0.72
CA VAL A 73 -1.76 10.02 0.57
C VAL A 73 -2.66 10.42 -0.60
N LEU A 74 -3.47 11.45 -0.40
CA LEU A 74 -4.31 12.02 -1.47
C LEU A 74 -3.40 12.71 -2.51
N ALA A 75 -3.35 12.14 -3.72
CA ALA A 75 -2.64 12.68 -4.87
C ALA A 75 -3.45 12.34 -6.15
N PRO A 76 -4.56 13.07 -6.41
CA PRO A 76 -5.57 12.66 -7.40
C PRO A 76 -5.04 12.56 -8.83
N ASP A 77 -4.08 13.41 -9.18
CA ASP A 77 -3.49 13.49 -10.52
C ASP A 77 -2.27 12.57 -10.69
N HIS A 78 -1.91 11.79 -9.66
CA HIS A 78 -0.74 10.92 -9.73
C HIS A 78 -1.04 9.64 -10.53
N PRO A 79 -0.12 9.16 -11.40
CA PRO A 79 -0.37 7.98 -12.23
C PRO A 79 -0.68 6.69 -11.45
N HIS A 80 -0.21 6.60 -10.21
CA HIS A 80 -0.48 5.48 -9.30
C HIS A 80 -1.68 5.72 -8.36
N ALA A 81 -2.48 6.76 -8.59
CA ALA A 81 -3.66 7.03 -7.79
C ALA A 81 -4.74 5.97 -8.04
N ASN A 82 -5.38 5.51 -6.97
CA ASN A 82 -6.57 4.68 -7.09
C ASN A 82 -7.79 5.50 -7.54
N HIS A 83 -8.93 4.84 -7.73
CA HIS A 83 -10.19 5.50 -8.14
C HIS A 83 -10.68 6.60 -7.17
N LYS A 84 -10.15 6.69 -5.96
CA LYS A 84 -10.45 7.75 -4.97
C LYS A 84 -9.39 8.85 -4.94
N GLY A 85 -8.39 8.80 -5.82
CA GLY A 85 -7.30 9.77 -5.88
C GLY A 85 -6.19 9.54 -4.84
N TYR A 86 -6.09 8.37 -4.22
CA TYR A 86 -5.06 8.09 -3.21
C TYR A 86 -3.95 7.18 -3.76
N VAL A 87 -2.72 7.46 -3.34
CA VAL A 87 -1.51 6.67 -3.64
C VAL A 87 -0.95 6.11 -2.34
N ARG A 88 -0.34 4.92 -2.38
CA ARG A 88 0.41 4.40 -1.22
C ARG A 88 1.66 5.26 -0.99
N GLU A 89 1.89 5.69 0.25
CA GLU A 89 2.97 6.63 0.59
C GLU A 89 4.35 6.12 0.17
N HIS A 90 4.65 4.83 0.39
CA HIS A 90 5.91 4.24 -0.05
C HIS A 90 6.14 4.32 -1.56
N ILE A 91 5.09 4.35 -2.38
CA ILE A 91 5.22 4.51 -3.84
C ILE A 91 5.63 5.95 -4.15
N LEU A 92 5.00 6.93 -3.51
CA LEU A 92 5.33 8.34 -3.71
C LEU A 92 6.80 8.61 -3.34
N LEU A 93 7.24 8.10 -2.20
CA LEU A 93 8.62 8.27 -1.74
C LEU A 93 9.62 7.53 -2.64
N ALA A 94 9.29 6.32 -3.11
CA ALA A 94 10.14 5.60 -4.06
C ALA A 94 10.25 6.33 -5.42
N VAL A 95 9.15 6.86 -5.96
CA VAL A 95 9.15 7.66 -7.20
C VAL A 95 9.96 8.94 -7.02
N GLN A 96 9.78 9.63 -5.90
CA GLN A 96 10.51 10.85 -5.58
C GLN A 96 12.02 10.59 -5.47
N ALA A 97 12.42 9.52 -4.77
CA ALA A 97 13.82 9.12 -4.63
C ALA A 97 14.44 8.69 -5.97
N LEU A 98 13.66 8.05 -6.84
CA LEU A 98 14.11 7.61 -8.16
C LEU A 98 14.20 8.78 -9.17
N GLY A 99 13.48 9.88 -8.94
CA GLY A 99 13.43 11.05 -9.83
C GLY A 99 12.70 10.81 -11.16
N ARG A 100 12.03 9.67 -11.31
CA ARG A 100 11.25 9.28 -12.51
C ARG A 100 10.17 8.26 -12.13
N PRO A 101 9.20 7.97 -13.01
CA PRO A 101 8.19 6.94 -12.75
C PRO A 101 8.81 5.57 -12.44
N LEU A 102 8.11 4.77 -11.63
CA LEU A 102 8.56 3.40 -11.38
C LEU A 102 8.56 2.59 -12.68
N PRO A 103 9.56 1.73 -12.90
CA PRO A 103 9.56 0.80 -14.03
C PRO A 103 8.30 -0.08 -14.03
N PRO A 104 7.84 -0.54 -15.21
CA PRO A 104 6.74 -1.48 -15.28
C PRO A 104 7.02 -2.70 -14.39
N ARG A 105 6.01 -3.14 -13.63
CA ARG A 105 6.05 -4.30 -12.71
C ARG A 105 6.91 -4.15 -11.46
N ALA A 106 7.67 -3.06 -11.32
CA ALA A 106 8.45 -2.81 -10.12
C ALA A 106 7.53 -2.67 -8.90
N VAL A 107 7.99 -3.15 -7.75
CA VAL A 107 7.27 -3.09 -6.48
C VAL A 107 8.20 -2.58 -5.39
N VAL A 108 7.65 -1.88 -4.40
CA VAL A 108 8.43 -1.39 -3.26
C VAL A 108 8.31 -2.39 -2.11
N HIS A 109 9.44 -2.79 -1.54
CA HIS A 109 9.56 -3.70 -0.41
C HIS A 109 9.95 -2.94 0.85
N HIS A 110 9.35 -3.30 1.99
CA HIS A 110 9.73 -2.79 3.31
C HIS A 110 10.70 -3.76 3.98
N VAL A 111 11.94 -3.33 4.22
CA VAL A 111 13.01 -4.19 4.75
C VAL A 111 12.65 -4.80 6.12
N ASP A 112 12.03 -4.00 6.99
CA ASP A 112 11.60 -4.44 8.32
C ASP A 112 10.22 -5.12 8.35
N GLY A 113 9.52 -5.19 7.22
CA GLY A 113 8.14 -5.68 7.12
C GLY A 113 7.07 -4.75 7.70
N ASN A 114 7.42 -3.54 8.16
CA ASN A 114 6.47 -2.55 8.67
C ASN A 114 6.05 -1.58 7.57
N SER A 115 4.88 -1.82 7.00
CA SER A 115 4.28 -1.02 5.94
C SER A 115 3.83 0.39 6.35
N PHE A 116 3.95 0.75 7.63
CA PHE A 116 3.73 2.12 8.13
C PHE A 116 5.02 2.92 8.25
N ARG A 117 6.21 2.29 8.22
CA ARG A 117 7.51 2.98 8.27
C ARG A 117 8.04 3.19 6.86
N ASN A 118 7.75 4.34 6.28
CA ASN A 118 8.08 4.64 4.88
C ASN A 118 9.35 5.49 4.72
N THR A 119 10.33 5.38 5.62
CA THR A 119 11.61 6.09 5.46
C THR A 119 12.43 5.48 4.31
N ASN A 120 13.21 6.29 3.58
CA ASN A 120 13.93 5.82 2.38
C ASN A 120 14.91 4.66 2.68
N ASP A 121 15.50 4.61 3.87
CA ASP A 121 16.36 3.51 4.33
C ASP A 121 15.60 2.18 4.53
N ASN A 122 14.28 2.23 4.68
CA ASN A 122 13.43 1.05 4.85
C ASN A 122 12.79 0.57 3.55
N LEU A 123 12.97 1.29 2.44
CA LEU A 123 12.31 0.99 1.17
C LEU A 123 13.32 0.46 0.15
N VAL A 124 13.00 -0.67 -0.46
CA VAL A 124 13.79 -1.27 -1.55
C VAL A 124 12.93 -1.39 -2.78
N LEU A 125 13.42 -0.90 -3.93
CA LEU A 125 12.77 -1.11 -5.21
C LEU A 125 13.11 -2.51 -5.74
N CYS A 126 12.10 -3.35 -5.87
CA CYS A 126 12.19 -4.68 -6.46
C CYS A 126 11.78 -4.63 -7.93
N GLU A 127 12.52 -5.34 -8.79
CA GLU A 127 12.21 -5.44 -10.22
C GLU A 127 10.79 -5.99 -10.48
N ASN A 128 10.34 -6.94 -9.66
CA ASN A 128 9.04 -7.57 -9.81
C ASN A 128 8.54 -8.21 -8.51
N GLN A 129 7.30 -8.68 -8.53
CA GLN A 129 6.67 -9.37 -7.40
C GLN A 129 7.44 -10.64 -6.97
N ALA A 130 8.07 -11.37 -7.89
CA ALA A 130 8.82 -12.58 -7.53
C ALA A 130 10.05 -12.24 -6.68
N TYR A 131 10.78 -11.18 -7.03
CA TYR A 131 11.92 -10.71 -6.23
C TYR A 131 11.48 -10.16 -4.86
N HIS A 132 10.36 -9.44 -4.79
CA HIS A 132 9.77 -9.03 -3.51
C HIS A 132 9.46 -10.23 -2.61
N MET A 133 8.81 -11.27 -3.16
CA MET A 133 8.50 -12.48 -2.39
C MET A 133 9.75 -13.26 -1.97
N LEU A 134 10.83 -13.20 -2.77
CA LEU A 134 12.12 -13.77 -2.40
C LEU A 134 12.73 -13.04 -1.19
N LEU A 135 12.72 -11.70 -1.18
CA LEU A 135 13.21 -10.93 -0.03
C LEU A 135 12.40 -11.24 1.23
N GLU A 136 11.07 -11.21 1.14
CA GLU A 136 10.17 -11.63 2.23
C GLU A 136 10.52 -13.01 2.80
N TYR A 137 10.77 -13.99 1.93
CA TYR A 137 11.12 -15.34 2.34
C TYR A 137 12.48 -15.39 3.03
N ARG A 138 13.48 -14.69 2.49
CA ARG A 138 14.84 -14.62 3.04
C ARG A 138 14.87 -13.90 4.38
N THR A 139 14.13 -12.82 4.54
CA THR A 139 13.97 -12.11 5.81
C THR A 139 13.37 -13.04 6.87
N LYS A 140 12.32 -13.80 6.52
CA LYS A 140 11.74 -14.81 7.44
C LYS A 140 12.73 -15.91 7.82
N ALA A 141 13.52 -16.39 6.86
CA ALA A 141 14.56 -17.38 7.11
C ALA A 141 15.63 -16.84 8.06
N TYR A 142 16.10 -15.61 7.81
CA TYR A 142 17.10 -14.94 8.62
C TYR A 142 16.59 -14.68 10.04
N CYS A 143 15.39 -14.12 10.21
CA CYS A 143 14.82 -13.90 11.54
C CYS A 143 14.59 -15.20 12.31
N ALA A 144 14.31 -16.32 11.62
CA ALA A 144 14.05 -17.59 12.28
C ALA A 144 15.33 -18.35 12.70
N CYS A 145 16.44 -18.21 11.98
CA CYS A 145 17.63 -19.04 12.21
C CYS A 145 18.98 -18.38 11.89
N GLY A 146 19.02 -17.07 11.62
CA GLY A 146 20.23 -16.33 11.25
C GLY A 146 20.78 -16.64 9.85
N ASN A 147 20.10 -17.48 9.06
CA ASN A 147 20.53 -17.84 7.72
C ASN A 147 19.46 -17.49 6.68
N ALA A 148 19.69 -16.43 5.91
CA ALA A 148 18.79 -15.98 4.86
C ALA A 148 18.60 -17.01 3.72
N LYS A 149 19.54 -17.94 3.53
CA LYS A 149 19.43 -19.01 2.54
C LYS A 149 18.71 -20.25 3.06
N ALA A 150 18.36 -20.30 4.35
CA ALA A 150 17.65 -21.45 4.90
C ALA A 150 16.29 -21.65 4.21
N MET A 151 15.89 -22.91 4.08
CA MET A 151 14.61 -23.28 3.48
C MET A 151 13.68 -23.87 4.53
N LYS A 152 12.39 -23.56 4.43
CA LYS A 152 11.35 -24.09 5.30
C LYS A 152 10.85 -25.44 4.78
N CYS A 153 10.95 -26.48 5.61
CA CYS A 153 10.41 -27.79 5.29
C CYS A 153 8.89 -27.77 5.20
N THR A 154 8.33 -28.21 4.07
CA THR A 154 6.86 -28.22 3.86
C THR A 154 6.11 -29.13 4.83
N PHE A 155 6.77 -30.15 5.38
CA PHE A 155 6.17 -31.10 6.32
C PHE A 155 6.29 -30.62 7.77
N CYS A 156 7.50 -30.48 8.30
CA CYS A 156 7.71 -30.17 9.73
C CYS A 156 7.73 -28.65 10.03
N LYS A 157 7.68 -27.79 9.00
CA LYS A 157 7.70 -26.32 9.10
C LYS A 157 8.96 -25.71 9.72
N LYS A 158 9.97 -26.52 10.07
CA LYS A 158 11.28 -26.03 10.54
C LYS A 158 12.10 -25.48 9.38
N TRP A 159 12.91 -24.47 9.67
CA TRP A 159 13.93 -23.93 8.78
C TRP A 159 15.21 -24.73 8.91
N ASP A 160 15.88 -24.99 7.80
CA ASP A 160 17.17 -25.67 7.81
C ASP A 160 18.04 -25.23 6.63
N ARG A 161 19.33 -25.53 6.71
CA ARG A 161 20.30 -25.16 5.67
C ARG A 161 19.99 -25.89 4.36
N PRO A 162 20.20 -25.27 3.18
CA PRO A 162 19.93 -25.90 1.88
C PRO A 162 20.50 -27.31 1.73
N GLU A 163 21.67 -27.58 2.30
CA GLU A 163 22.37 -28.87 2.18
C GLU A 163 21.61 -30.01 2.87
N LYS A 164 20.75 -29.70 3.85
CA LYS A 164 19.92 -30.68 4.57
C LYS A 164 18.52 -30.82 3.95
N MET A 165 18.25 -30.08 2.89
CA MET A 165 16.93 -29.95 2.28
C MET A 165 16.91 -30.63 0.91
N TYR A 166 15.85 -31.40 0.67
CA TYR A 166 15.53 -31.83 -0.69
C TYR A 166 14.64 -30.79 -1.36
N VAL A 167 15.02 -30.37 -2.56
CA VAL A 167 14.28 -29.41 -3.37
C VAL A 167 13.65 -30.14 -4.54
N SER A 168 12.31 -30.12 -4.61
CA SER A 168 11.58 -30.82 -5.67
C SER A 168 11.76 -30.11 -7.03
N PRO A 169 12.19 -30.81 -8.09
CA PRO A 169 12.37 -30.23 -9.42
C PRO A 169 11.04 -29.88 -10.10
N THR A 170 9.92 -30.42 -9.60
CA THR A 170 8.58 -30.30 -10.20
C THR A 170 7.79 -29.05 -9.77
N GLY A 171 8.37 -28.16 -8.96
CA GLY A 171 7.68 -26.99 -8.39
C GLY A 171 7.40 -25.87 -9.39
N ARG A 172 6.50 -26.06 -10.37
CA ARG A 172 6.21 -25.05 -11.41
C ARG A 172 4.92 -24.23 -11.22
N ARG A 173 3.98 -24.64 -10.35
CA ARG A 173 2.71 -23.90 -10.13
C ARG A 173 2.53 -23.22 -8.77
N SER A 174 3.21 -23.67 -7.72
CA SER A 174 3.01 -23.14 -6.34
C SER A 174 4.31 -22.77 -5.63
N GLY A 175 5.36 -22.49 -6.42
CA GLY A 175 6.71 -22.28 -5.92
C GLY A 175 7.49 -23.57 -5.70
N VAL A 176 8.79 -23.41 -5.44
CA VAL A 176 9.74 -24.49 -5.18
C VAL A 176 9.40 -25.17 -3.86
N LYS A 177 9.13 -26.48 -3.88
CA LYS A 177 8.84 -27.28 -2.67
C LYS A 177 10.15 -27.81 -2.08
N ALA A 178 10.49 -27.38 -0.87
CA ALA A 178 11.66 -27.85 -0.13
C ALA A 178 11.26 -28.61 1.14
N TYR A 179 11.91 -29.75 1.43
CA TYR A 179 11.60 -30.55 2.61
C TYR A 179 12.73 -31.48 3.03
N HIS A 180 12.74 -31.91 4.29
CA HIS A 180 13.60 -33.00 4.74
C HIS A 180 13.12 -34.35 4.18
N ARG A 181 14.03 -35.15 3.61
CA ARG A 181 13.70 -36.50 3.09
C ARG A 181 13.09 -37.40 4.18
N ALA A 182 13.57 -37.29 5.42
CA ALA A 182 13.03 -38.03 6.56
C ALA A 182 11.57 -37.66 6.85
N CYS A 183 11.22 -36.37 6.80
CA CYS A 183 9.84 -35.93 7.01
C CYS A 183 8.90 -36.42 5.90
N CYS A 184 9.36 -36.40 4.64
CA CYS A 184 8.59 -36.95 3.52
C CYS A 184 8.27 -38.45 3.73
N ARG A 185 9.29 -39.25 4.08
CA ARG A 185 9.12 -40.69 4.37
C ARG A 185 8.16 -40.94 5.53
N LYS A 186 8.23 -40.15 6.60
CA LYS A 186 7.30 -40.24 7.73
C LYS A 186 5.86 -40.01 7.29
N GLN A 187 5.63 -38.99 6.46
CA GLN A 187 4.29 -38.64 5.99
C GLN A 187 3.69 -39.68 5.04
N TYR A 188 4.50 -40.24 4.14
CA TYR A 188 4.07 -41.34 3.26
C TYR A 188 3.67 -42.61 4.04
N ARG A 189 4.45 -42.99 5.06
CA ARG A 189 4.11 -44.12 5.94
C ARG A 189 2.80 -43.89 6.69
N ALA A 190 2.57 -42.66 7.16
CA ALA A 190 1.32 -42.30 7.84
C ALA A 190 0.11 -42.38 6.89
N SER A 191 0.23 -41.90 5.65
CA SER A 191 -0.88 -41.99 4.68
C SER A 191 -1.23 -43.44 4.29
N LYS A 192 -0.26 -44.35 4.31
CA LYS A 192 -0.47 -45.78 4.02
C LYS A 192 -1.09 -46.58 5.18
N ARG A 193 -1.10 -46.03 6.40
CA ARG A 193 -1.77 -46.66 7.56
C ARG A 193 -3.24 -46.28 7.67
N ASN A 194 -3.65 -45.21 6.99
CA ASN A 194 -4.98 -44.63 7.09
C ASN A 194 -5.84 -44.85 5.82
N GLY A 195 -5.37 -45.66 4.88
CA GLY A 195 -6.07 -46.01 3.64
C GLY A 195 -5.74 -47.42 3.24
#